data_AF-A0A3C0C7K9-F1
#
_entry.id   AF-A0A3C0C7K9-F1
#
_cell.length_a   1.000
_cell.length_b   1.000
_cell.length_c   1.000
_cell.angle_alpha   90.00
_cell.angle_beta   90.00
_cell.angle_gamma   90.00
#
_symmetry.space_group_name_H-M   'P 1'
#
loop_
_entity.id
_entity.type
_entity.pdbx_description
1 polymer ?
#
loop_
_entity_poly.entity_id
_entity_poly.type
_entity_poly.pdbx_seq_one_letter_code
_entity_poly.pdbx_strand_id
1 'polypeptide(L)' 'WKELGVDLVIESTGRFTDANAAKAHITAGAKKVIISAPAKNQDATIVMGVNEGIYDPAKHNIISNASCTTNCLA' A
#
# COMPACT_ATOMS: atom_id res chain seq x y z
N TRP A 1 10.98 9.32 7.32
CA TRP A 1 10.14 8.48 8.19
C TRP A 1 10.89 7.92 9.38
N LYS A 2 12.11 7.38 9.19
CA LYS A 2 12.94 6.83 10.29
C LYS A 2 13.04 7.74 11.52
N GLU A 3 13.38 9.01 11.32
CA GLU A 3 13.56 10.00 12.40
C GLU A 3 12.29 10.25 13.21
N LEU A 4 11.12 10.10 12.56
CA LEU A 4 9.81 10.26 13.18
C LEU A 4 9.27 8.95 13.78
N GLY A 5 10.00 7.84 13.66
CA GLY A 5 9.56 6.53 14.14
C GLY A 5 8.32 5.98 13.42
N VAL A 6 8.10 6.36 12.15
CA VAL A 6 6.90 5.94 11.40
C VAL A 6 7.10 4.54 10.82
N ASP A 7 6.23 3.61 11.22
CA ASP A 7 6.24 2.24 10.73
C ASP A 7 5.38 2.04 9.47
N LEU A 8 4.22 2.70 9.39
CA LEU A 8 3.27 2.56 8.29
C LEU A 8 2.95 3.93 7.69
N VAL A 9 2.99 4.02 6.36
CA VAL A 9 2.60 5.21 5.60
C VAL A 9 1.33 4.91 4.81
N ILE A 10 0.36 5.80 4.88
CA ILE A 10 -0.80 5.81 3.99
C ILE A 10 -0.50 6.82 2.88
N GLU A 11 -0.27 6.30 1.68
CA GLU A 11 0.07 7.11 0.52
C GLU A 11 -1.21 7.55 -0.20
N SER A 12 -1.60 8.79 0.08
CA SER A 12 -2.87 9.39 -0.35
C SER A 12 -2.69 10.65 -1.19
N THR A 13 -1.48 10.92 -1.71
CA THR A 13 -1.25 12.09 -2.57
C THR A 13 -1.80 11.88 -3.98
N GLY A 14 -1.98 10.62 -4.40
CA GLY A 14 -2.33 10.23 -5.76
C GLY A 14 -1.16 10.31 -6.75
N ARG A 15 0.02 10.74 -6.32
CA ARG A 15 1.22 10.85 -7.17
C ARG A 15 2.04 9.56 -7.20
N PHE A 16 2.09 8.83 -6.09
CA PHE A 16 2.90 7.61 -5.93
C PHE A 16 2.04 6.34 -6.04
N THR A 17 1.23 6.23 -7.10
CA THR A 17 0.39 5.03 -7.35
C THR A 17 1.15 3.88 -8.02
N ASP A 18 2.41 4.09 -8.42
CA ASP A 18 3.32 3.01 -8.78
C ASP A 18 4.15 2.64 -7.54
N ALA A 19 4.11 1.37 -7.12
CA ALA A 19 4.84 0.90 -5.95
C ALA A 19 6.35 1.10 -6.06
N ASN A 20 6.90 1.10 -7.27
CA ASN A 20 8.32 1.42 -7.49
C ASN A 20 8.64 2.85 -7.06
N ALA A 21 7.72 3.79 -7.30
CA ALA A 21 7.86 5.17 -6.87
C ALA A 21 7.54 5.32 -5.36
N ALA A 22 6.50 4.63 -4.87
CA ALA A 22 6.12 4.63 -3.45
C ALA A 22 7.20 4.02 -2.53
N LYS A 23 8.11 3.21 -3.08
CA LYS A 23 9.30 2.68 -2.39
C LYS A 23 10.17 3.77 -1.78
N ALA A 24 10.07 5.02 -2.26
CA ALA A 24 10.70 6.17 -1.62
C ALA A 24 10.36 6.30 -0.12
N HIS A 25 9.14 5.94 0.30
CA HIS A 25 8.78 5.92 1.72
C HIS A 25 9.51 4.83 2.51
N ILE A 26 9.66 3.63 1.93
CA ILE A 26 10.44 2.55 2.54
C ILE A 26 11.90 2.99 2.68
N THR A 27 12.49 3.56 1.62
CA THR A 27 13.85 4.11 1.65
C THR A 27 14.00 5.21 2.71
N ALA A 28 12.97 6.05 2.90
CA ALA A 28 12.94 7.08 3.94
C ALA A 28 12.71 6.50 5.36
N GLY A 29 12.58 5.18 5.49
CA GLY A 29 12.58 4.44 6.75
C GLY A 29 11.22 3.97 7.26
N ALA A 30 10.15 4.05 6.47
CA ALA A 30 8.90 3.38 6.80
C ALA A 30 9.07 1.87 6.62
N LYS A 31 8.36 1.05 7.41
CA LYS A 31 8.36 -0.41 7.25
C LYS A 31 7.38 -0.88 6.20
N LYS A 32 6.23 -0.21 6.08
CA LYS A 32 5.12 -0.59 5.19
C LYS A 32 4.45 0.64 4.56
N VAL A 33 3.82 0.45 3.41
CA VAL A 33 3.05 1.48 2.69
C VAL A 33 1.70 0.90 2.24
N ILE A 34 0.63 1.66 2.42
CA ILE A 34 -0.69 1.39 1.82
C ILE A 34 -1.00 2.52 0.84
N ILE A 35 -1.14 2.19 -0.44
CA ILE A 35 -1.58 3.13 -1.47
C ILE A 35 -3.11 3.20 -1.43
N SER A 36 -3.67 4.40 -1.24
CA SER A 36 -5.13 4.60 -1.07
C SER A 36 -5.91 4.62 -2.40
N ALA A 37 -5.35 4.05 -3.46
CA ALA A 37 -5.86 4.06 -4.82
C ALA A 37 -5.40 2.81 -5.58
N PRO A 38 -5.97 2.50 -6.77
CA PRO A 38 -5.44 1.46 -7.65
C PRO A 38 -3.96 1.71 -7.95
N ALA A 39 -3.15 0.67 -7.74
CA ALA A 39 -1.71 0.75 -7.91
C ALA A 39 -1.19 -0.13 -9.05
N LYS A 40 0.06 0.13 -9.43
CA LYS A 40 0.88 -0.73 -10.31
C LYS A 40 2.10 -1.23 -9.54
N ASN A 41 2.57 -2.44 -9.87
CA ASN A 41 3.77 -3.07 -9.31
C ASN A 41 3.76 -3.28 -7.78
N GLN A 42 2.60 -3.10 -7.13
CA GLN A 42 2.39 -3.39 -5.73
C GLN A 42 2.47 -4.89 -5.45
N ASP A 43 2.78 -5.25 -4.22
CA ASP A 43 2.89 -6.64 -3.81
C ASP A 43 1.51 -7.34 -3.82
N ALA A 44 0.48 -6.63 -3.37
CA ALA A 44 -0.90 -7.10 -3.39
C ALA A 44 -1.90 -5.94 -3.45
N THR A 45 -3.04 -6.20 -4.09
CA THR A 45 -4.25 -5.39 -3.92
C THR A 45 -5.18 -6.11 -2.96
N ILE A 46 -5.56 -5.43 -1.88
CA ILE A 46 -6.42 -5.97 -0.83
C ILE A 46 -7.76 -5.23 -0.85
N VAL A 47 -8.84 -6.01 -0.79
CA VAL A 47 -10.20 -5.58 -0.53
C VAL A 47 -10.67 -6.34 0.71
N MET A 48 -10.97 -5.59 1.77
CA MET A 48 -11.40 -6.13 3.05
C MET A 48 -12.76 -6.85 2.90
N GLY A 49 -12.90 -8.02 3.51
CA GLY A 49 -14.06 -8.90 3.40
C GLY A 49 -14.07 -9.80 2.16
N VAL A 50 -13.09 -9.66 1.26
CA VAL A 50 -13.03 -10.38 -0.02
C VAL A 50 -11.75 -11.21 -0.13
N ASN A 51 -10.58 -10.59 0.04
CA ASN A 51 -9.31 -11.27 -0.19
C ASN A 51 -8.21 -10.90 0.83
N GLU A 52 -8.52 -10.30 1.96
CA GLU A 52 -7.55 -9.87 2.99
C GLU A 52 -6.67 -11.03 3.50
N GLY A 53 -7.16 -12.26 3.43
CA GLY A 53 -6.40 -13.46 3.82
C GLY A 53 -5.15 -13.72 2.96
N ILE A 54 -5.01 -13.08 1.79
CA ILE A 54 -3.79 -13.20 0.97
C ILE A 54 -2.64 -12.36 1.50
N TYR A 55 -2.88 -11.46 2.46
CA TYR A 55 -1.84 -10.60 2.99
C TYR A 55 -0.75 -11.43 3.70
N ASP A 56 0.46 -11.40 3.15
CA ASP A 56 1.64 -12.02 3.74
C ASP A 56 2.56 -10.92 4.30
N PRO A 57 2.65 -10.73 5.64
CA PRO A 57 3.45 -9.68 6.24
C PRO A 57 4.96 -9.83 5.97
N ALA A 58 5.43 -11.04 5.65
CA ALA A 58 6.83 -11.29 5.33
C ALA A 58 7.17 -10.87 3.88
N LYS A 59 6.20 -10.84 2.98
CA LYS A 59 6.40 -10.52 1.55
C LYS A 59 5.86 -9.15 1.16
N HIS A 60 4.70 -8.77 1.69
CA HIS A 60 3.96 -7.59 1.25
C HIS A 60 4.35 -6.37 2.07
N ASN A 61 5.11 -5.47 1.46
CA ASN A 61 5.57 -4.22 2.05
C ASN A 61 4.82 -3.00 1.50
N ILE A 62 4.40 -3.05 0.24
CA ILE A 62 3.64 -1.99 -0.42
C ILE A 62 2.39 -2.62 -1.03
N ILE A 63 1.23 -2.31 -0.46
CA ILE A 63 -0.07 -2.83 -0.92
C ILE A 63 -0.98 -1.70 -1.40
N SER A 64 -1.99 -2.05 -2.19
CA SER A 64 -3.06 -1.13 -2.61
C SER A 64 -4.37 -1.50 -1.91
N ASN A 65 -5.10 -0.49 -1.45
CA ASN A 65 -6.48 -0.64 -0.96
C ASN A 65 -7.53 -0.54 -2.08
N ALA A 66 -7.12 -0.79 -3.33
CA ALA A 66 -7.93 -0.67 -4.54
C ALA A 66 -8.56 0.73 -4.71
N SER A 67 -9.70 0.81 -5.43
CA SER A 67 -10.52 2.02 -5.55
C SER A 67 -11.79 1.93 -4.71
N CYS A 68 -12.45 3.05 -4.46
CA CYS A 68 -13.78 3.07 -3.85
C CYS A 68 -14.81 2.26 -4.65
N THR A 69 -14.82 2.36 -5.98
CA THR A 69 -15.73 1.56 -6.84
C THR A 69 -15.45 0.07 -6.72
N THR A 70 -14.17 -0.33 -6.67
CA THR A 70 -13.79 -1.74 -6.49
C THR A 70 -14.25 -2.27 -5.13
N ASN A 71 -14.06 -1.50 -4.05
CA ASN A 71 -14.51 -1.90 -2.71
C ASN A 71 -16.04 -2.03 -2.61
N CYS A 72 -16.81 -1.33 -3.45
CA CYS A 72 -18.27 -1.44 -3.48
C CYS A 72 -18.76 -2.64 -4.31
N LEU A 73 -18.02 -2.99 -5.37
CA LEU A 73 -18.44 -3.99 -6.35
C LEU A 73 -17.95 -5.41 -6.03
N ALA A 74 -16.81 -5.54 -5.36
CA ALA A 74 -16.12 -6.80 -5.10
C ALA A 74 -16.85 -7.69 -4.09
#